data_AF-A0A182T639-F1
#
_entry.id   AF-A0A182T639-F1
#
_cell.length_a   1.000
_cell.length_b   1.000
_cell.length_c   1.000
_cell.angle_alpha   90.00
_cell.angle_beta   90.00
_cell.angle_gamma   90.00
#
_symmetry.space_group_name_H-M   'P 1'
#
loop_
_entity.id
_entity.type
_entity.pdbx_description
1 polymer ?
#
loop_
_entity_poly.entity_id
_entity_poly.type
_entity_poly.pdbx_seq_one_letter_code
_entity_poly.pdbx_strand_id
1 'polypeptide(L)'
;MLWSEHQTKVPLYSYRFAYEGSLNKGKELLKFQHLPGACHIDEVYYLFSSPLLRTEIPPSDPAYRMRQLMVRMWTNFAKYADPTPPSDEGDYTCRWEPMRAIPGSDGQRTNYSVLSIGKELKMTTLPELERMGKFLEVAERCNGTIDNFVIPRIDSLPEKSSSSSSS
;
A
#
# COMPACT_ATOMS: atom_id res chain seq x y z
N MET A 1 1.89 -10.26 -8.08
CA MET A 1 1.11 -10.57 -6.87
C MET A 1 -0.17 -11.24 -7.32
N LEU A 2 -0.40 -12.49 -6.91
CA LEU A 2 -1.52 -13.35 -7.34
C LEU A 2 -2.90 -12.66 -7.23
N TRP A 3 -3.11 -11.82 -6.22
CA TRP A 3 -4.37 -11.08 -6.02
C TRP A 3 -4.68 -10.06 -7.13
N SER A 4 -3.67 -9.33 -7.61
CA SER A 4 -3.85 -8.38 -8.72
C SER A 4 -4.19 -9.08 -10.04
N GLU A 5 -3.81 -10.35 -10.20
CA GLU A 5 -4.02 -11.14 -11.40
C GLU A 5 -5.35 -11.90 -11.39
N HIS A 6 -5.93 -12.14 -10.21
CA HIS A 6 -7.13 -12.98 -10.06
C HIS A 6 -8.36 -12.23 -9.53
N GLN A 7 -8.18 -11.03 -8.98
CA GLN A 7 -9.26 -10.17 -8.53
C GLN A 7 -9.22 -8.81 -9.24
N THR A 8 -9.32 -8.82 -10.56
CA THR A 8 -9.21 -7.64 -11.44
C THR A 8 -10.38 -6.66 -11.34
N LYS A 9 -11.48 -7.06 -10.69
CA LYS A 9 -12.72 -6.28 -10.62
C LYS A 9 -12.75 -5.23 -9.51
N VAL A 10 -11.83 -5.30 -8.54
CA VAL A 10 -11.80 -4.39 -7.40
C VAL A 10 -10.44 -3.71 -7.35
N PRO A 11 -10.37 -2.37 -7.26
CA PRO A 11 -9.10 -1.66 -7.13
C PRO A 11 -8.33 -2.12 -5.88
N LEU A 12 -7.10 -2.58 -6.08
CA LEU A 12 -6.17 -2.89 -5.00
C LEU A 12 -5.25 -1.70 -4.79
N TYR A 13 -5.16 -1.16 -3.58
CA TYR A 13 -4.21 -0.09 -3.24
C TYR A 13 -3.08 -0.66 -2.40
N SER A 14 -1.85 -0.38 -2.79
CA SER A 14 -0.65 -0.82 -2.05
C SER A 14 0.21 0.37 -1.67
N TYR A 15 0.80 0.31 -0.49
CA TYR A 15 1.74 1.30 0.00
C TYR A 15 3.01 0.67 0.57
N ARG A 16 4.08 1.46 0.60
CA ARG A 16 5.35 1.18 1.25
C ARG A 16 5.65 2.33 2.20
N PHE A 17 5.60 2.06 3.49
CA PHE A 17 5.95 3.05 4.51
C PHE A 17 7.47 3.16 4.65
N ALA A 18 7.99 4.37 4.50
CA ALA A 18 9.41 4.67 4.53
C ALA A 18 9.71 6.03 5.19
N TYR A 19 8.72 6.62 5.87
CA TYR A 19 8.86 7.90 6.53
C TYR A 19 9.58 7.74 7.87
N GLU A 20 10.51 8.66 8.14
CA GLU A 20 11.22 8.79 9.40
C GLU A 20 10.84 10.12 10.05
N GLY A 21 10.20 10.03 11.21
CA GLY A 21 9.79 11.18 12.00
C GLY A 21 9.69 10.83 13.48
N SER A 22 9.21 11.79 14.29
CA SER A 22 9.16 11.67 15.75
C SER A 22 8.18 10.61 16.27
N LEU A 23 7.26 10.13 15.41
CA LEU A 23 6.27 9.10 15.74
C LEU A 23 6.73 7.68 15.42
N ASN A 24 7.96 7.48 14.94
CA ASN A 24 8.57 6.15 14.75
C ASN A 24 8.91 5.49 16.11
N LYS A 25 7.88 5.20 16.91
CA LYS A 25 8.01 4.65 18.25
C LYS A 25 8.40 3.17 18.26
N GLY A 26 8.19 2.43 17.16
CA GLY A 26 8.69 1.07 17.01
C GLY A 26 10.22 1.04 17.12
N LYS A 27 10.89 1.97 16.44
CA LYS A 27 12.36 2.14 16.55
C LYS A 27 12.82 2.54 17.95
N GLU A 28 12.06 3.38 18.65
CA GLU A 28 12.36 3.76 20.03
C GLU A 28 12.27 2.55 20.97
N LEU A 29 11.20 1.76 20.88
CA LEU A 29 10.99 0.58 21.70
C LEU A 29 12.05 -0.51 21.46
N LEU A 30 12.47 -0.70 20.20
CA LEU A 30 13.47 -1.70 19.81
C LEU A 30 14.92 -1.18 19.86
N LYS A 31 15.13 0.08 20.26
CA LYS A 31 16.45 0.75 20.29
C LYS A 31 17.16 0.79 18.92
N PHE A 32 16.38 0.90 17.85
CA PHE A 32 16.86 0.97 16.45
C PHE A 32 16.89 2.39 15.88
N GLN A 33 16.89 3.41 16.72
CA GLN A 33 16.89 4.83 16.31
C GLN A 33 18.09 5.20 15.42
N HIS A 34 19.22 4.50 15.55
CA HIS A 34 20.44 4.73 14.77
C HIS A 34 20.43 4.13 13.36
N LEU A 35 19.48 3.24 13.07
CA LEU A 35 19.35 2.62 11.74
C LEU A 35 18.52 3.52 10.82
N PRO A 36 18.88 3.67 9.54
CA PRO A 36 18.07 4.44 8.60
C PRO A 36 16.79 3.70 8.21
N GLY A 37 15.76 4.46 7.83
CA GLY A 37 14.47 3.97 7.37
C GLY A 37 13.45 3.68 8.48
N ALA A 38 12.30 3.18 8.08
CA ALA A 38 11.22 2.80 8.99
C ALA A 38 11.36 1.35 9.45
N CYS A 39 11.01 1.08 10.71
CA CYS A 39 10.88 -0.28 11.24
C CYS A 39 9.40 -0.71 11.26
N HIS A 40 9.17 -1.99 11.54
CA HIS A 40 7.84 -2.49 11.79
C HIS A 40 7.19 -1.72 12.97
N ILE A 41 5.89 -1.44 12.87
CA ILE A 41 5.04 -0.73 13.86
C ILE A 41 5.22 0.80 13.83
N ASP A 42 6.24 1.34 13.16
CA ASP A 42 6.44 2.80 13.12
C ASP A 42 5.27 3.56 12.49
N GLU A 43 4.57 2.97 11.52
CA GLU A 43 3.44 3.58 10.83
C GLU A 43 2.18 3.69 11.71
N VAL A 44 2.05 2.81 12.72
CA VAL A 44 0.84 2.69 13.55
C VAL A 44 0.55 3.99 14.28
N TYR A 45 1.58 4.67 14.79
CA TYR A 45 1.40 5.90 15.56
C TYR A 45 1.16 7.14 14.70
N TYR A 46 1.23 7.01 13.38
CA TYR A 46 0.71 8.02 12.45
C TYR A 46 -0.80 7.87 12.23
N LEU A 47 -1.42 6.76 12.64
CA LEU A 47 -2.87 6.54 12.61
C LEU A 47 -3.51 6.67 13.99
N PHE A 48 -2.80 6.24 15.04
CA PHE A 48 -3.32 6.17 16.40
C PHE A 48 -2.49 6.98 17.38
N SER A 49 -3.15 7.52 18.41
CA SER A 49 -2.50 8.18 19.52
C SER A 49 -2.36 7.23 20.71
N SER A 50 -1.23 7.30 21.41
CA SER A 50 -0.92 6.55 22.62
C SER A 50 -0.27 7.49 23.65
N PRO A 51 -0.97 7.78 24.77
CA PRO A 51 -0.39 8.55 25.87
C PRO A 51 0.81 7.84 26.51
N LEU A 52 0.77 6.50 26.57
CA LEU A 52 1.87 5.67 27.12
C LEU A 52 3.17 5.88 26.36
N LEU A 53 3.09 6.07 25.05
CA LEU A 53 4.24 6.28 24.18
C LEU A 53 4.46 7.76 23.83
N ARG A 54 3.72 8.67 24.48
CA ARG A 54 3.82 10.13 24.29
C ARG A 54 3.80 10.52 22.81
N THR A 55 2.81 10.01 22.08
CA THR A 55 2.67 10.28 20.63
C THR A 55 1.92 11.58 20.34
N GLU A 56 1.64 12.38 21.37
CA GLU A 56 1.08 13.72 21.22
C GLU A 56 2.22 14.64 20.79
N ILE A 57 2.13 15.16 19.57
CA ILE A 57 3.15 16.01 18.96
C ILE A 57 2.52 17.35 18.58
N PRO A 58 3.26 18.47 18.70
CA PRO A 58 2.74 19.77 18.34
C PRO A 58 2.57 19.90 16.82
N PRO A 59 1.68 20.79 16.33
CA PRO A 59 1.53 21.05 14.89
C PRO A 59 2.82 21.53 14.18
N SER A 60 3.79 22.04 14.93
CA SER A 60 5.11 22.44 14.41
C SER A 60 6.01 21.25 14.05
N ASP A 61 5.71 20.05 14.54
CA ASP A 61 6.46 18.84 14.21
C ASP A 61 6.08 18.35 12.80
N PRO A 62 7.03 18.14 11.87
CA PRO A 62 6.75 17.59 10.54
C PRO A 62 5.95 16.27 10.55
N ALA A 63 6.12 15.44 11.59
CA ALA A 63 5.37 14.19 11.74
C ALA A 63 3.87 14.43 11.95
N TYR A 64 3.47 15.63 12.42
CA TYR A 64 2.07 16.01 12.57
C TYR A 64 1.38 16.08 11.21
N ARG A 65 2.04 16.70 10.21
CA ARG A 65 1.54 16.74 8.84
C ARG A 65 1.41 15.34 8.25
N MET A 66 2.42 14.48 8.46
CA MET A 66 2.35 13.09 7.99
C MET A 66 1.19 12.31 8.64
N ARG A 67 0.99 12.46 9.95
CA ARG A 67 -0.17 11.89 10.66
C ARG A 67 -1.49 12.35 10.04
N GLN A 68 -1.64 13.65 9.78
CA GLN A 68 -2.85 14.17 9.13
C GLN A 68 -3.07 13.57 7.74
N LEU A 69 -2.02 13.45 6.93
CA LEU A 69 -2.10 12.84 5.61
C LEU A 69 -2.51 11.37 5.68
N MET A 70 -1.90 10.57 6.56
CA MET A 70 -2.24 9.16 6.73
C MET A 70 -3.67 8.97 7.23
N VAL A 71 -4.09 9.69 8.27
CA VAL A 71 -5.48 9.61 8.76
C VAL A 71 -6.47 10.01 7.66
N ARG A 72 -6.18 11.06 6.88
CA ARG A 72 -7.03 11.48 5.76
C ARG A 72 -7.12 10.42 4.68
N MET A 73 -6.00 9.84 4.23
CA MET A 73 -6.00 8.77 3.22
C MET A 73 -6.78 7.52 3.68
N TRP A 74 -6.59 7.08 4.93
CA TRP A 74 -7.30 5.91 5.46
C TRP A 74 -8.80 6.17 5.63
N THR A 75 -9.18 7.36 6.12
CA THR A 75 -10.60 7.73 6.27
C THR A 75 -11.29 7.93 4.93
N ASN A 76 -10.59 8.47 3.93
CA ASN A 76 -11.10 8.58 2.56
C ASN A 76 -11.31 7.20 1.95
N PHE A 77 -10.36 6.28 2.10
CA PHE A 77 -10.53 4.91 1.63
C PHE A 77 -11.75 4.24 2.28
N ALA A 78 -11.94 4.40 3.59
CA ALA A 78 -13.10 3.85 4.29
C ALA A 78 -14.44 4.44 3.82
N LYS A 79 -14.47 5.72 3.42
CA LYS A 79 -15.69 6.42 2.97
C LYS A 79 -16.01 6.21 1.49
N TYR A 80 -14.99 6.19 0.65
CA TYR A 80 -15.12 6.33 -0.81
C TYR A 80 -14.51 5.17 -1.60
N ALA A 81 -13.86 4.21 -0.93
CA ALA A 81 -13.02 3.18 -1.56
C ALA A 81 -11.87 3.73 -2.42
N ASP A 82 -11.56 5.02 -2.28
CA ASP A 82 -10.44 5.74 -2.90
C ASP A 82 -9.74 6.55 -1.80
N PRO A 83 -8.43 6.32 -1.53
CA PRO A 83 -7.70 7.05 -0.50
C PRO A 83 -7.42 8.52 -0.85
N THR A 84 -7.45 8.88 -2.14
CA THR A 84 -7.21 10.26 -2.63
C THR A 84 -8.26 10.64 -3.69
N PRO A 85 -9.56 10.73 -3.31
CA PRO A 85 -10.63 10.94 -4.27
C PRO A 85 -10.53 12.36 -4.87
N PRO A 86 -10.99 12.58 -6.12
CA PRO A 86 -10.85 13.88 -6.78
C PRO A 86 -11.53 15.08 -6.12
N SER A 87 -12.56 14.83 -5.31
CA SER A 87 -13.23 15.87 -4.53
C SER A 87 -12.48 16.26 -3.26
N ASP A 88 -11.41 15.55 -2.89
CA ASP A 88 -10.66 15.80 -1.67
C ASP A 88 -9.51 16.78 -1.91
N GLU A 89 -9.58 17.95 -1.28
CA GLU A 89 -8.58 19.01 -1.35
C GLU A 89 -7.41 18.77 -0.37
N GLY A 90 -7.00 17.51 -0.20
CA GLY A 90 -5.86 17.16 0.63
C GLY A 90 -4.54 17.65 0.01
N ASP A 91 -3.60 18.01 0.87
CA ASP A 91 -2.26 18.46 0.49
C ASP A 91 -1.35 17.26 0.14
N TYR A 92 -1.73 16.55 -0.92
CA TYR A 92 -1.01 15.40 -1.44
C TYR A 92 -0.01 15.82 -2.52
N THR A 93 1.25 15.37 -2.42
CA THR A 93 2.24 15.58 -3.49
C THR A 93 1.96 14.69 -4.72
N CYS A 94 1.22 13.60 -4.55
CA CYS A 94 0.74 12.75 -5.63
C CYS A 94 -0.58 12.07 -5.26
N ARG A 95 -1.32 11.60 -6.27
CA ARG A 95 -2.46 10.69 -6.06
C ARG A 95 -1.98 9.30 -5.70
N TRP A 96 -2.74 8.62 -4.85
CA TRP A 96 -2.55 7.20 -4.59
C TRP A 96 -3.40 6.43 -5.59
N GLU A 97 -2.74 5.97 -6.65
CA GLU A 97 -3.41 5.20 -7.71
C GLU A 97 -3.52 3.72 -7.32
N PRO A 98 -4.54 3.00 -7.85
CA PRO A 98 -4.59 1.55 -7.74
C PRO A 98 -3.29 0.90 -8.23
N MET A 99 -2.90 -0.18 -7.56
CA MET A 99 -1.81 -1.05 -7.96
C MET A 99 -2.08 -1.57 -9.37
N ARG A 100 -1.12 -1.35 -10.27
CA ARG A 100 -1.12 -1.86 -11.63
C ARG A 100 0.11 -2.71 -11.87
N ALA A 101 -0.05 -3.74 -12.67
CA ALA A 101 1.06 -4.44 -13.30
C ALA A 101 1.77 -3.48 -14.27
N ILE A 102 3.09 -3.41 -14.17
CA ILE A 102 3.97 -2.67 -15.06
C ILE A 102 4.77 -3.72 -15.82
N PRO A 103 4.46 -3.96 -17.11
CA PRO A 103 5.23 -4.89 -17.93
C PRO A 103 6.71 -4.52 -17.90
N GLY A 104 7.57 -5.49 -17.64
CA GLY A 104 9.02 -5.29 -17.75
C GLY A 104 9.43 -5.13 -19.22
N SER A 105 10.47 -4.33 -19.47
CA SER A 105 11.18 -4.32 -20.75
C SER A 105 12.25 -5.42 -20.76
N ASP A 106 12.53 -6.01 -21.92
CA ASP A 106 13.70 -6.86 -22.19
C ASP A 106 14.00 -7.93 -21.11
N GLY A 107 13.09 -8.90 -20.95
CA GLY A 107 13.30 -10.07 -20.07
C GLY A 107 13.13 -9.80 -18.57
N GLN A 108 12.80 -8.57 -18.16
CA GLN A 108 12.46 -8.25 -16.77
C GLN A 108 11.05 -8.74 -16.41
N ARG A 109 10.89 -9.25 -15.17
CA ARG A 109 9.58 -9.66 -14.65
C ARG A 109 8.64 -8.46 -14.50
N THR A 110 7.34 -8.70 -14.67
CA THR A 110 6.28 -7.72 -14.39
C THR A 110 6.44 -7.13 -12.99
N ASN A 111 6.53 -5.80 -12.91
CA ASN A 111 6.57 -5.07 -11.65
C ASN A 111 5.18 -4.57 -11.26
N TYR A 112 5.03 -4.01 -10.06
CA TYR A 112 3.76 -3.48 -9.57
C TYR A 112 3.95 -2.06 -9.04
N SER A 113 3.00 -1.18 -9.34
CA SER A 113 2.98 0.15 -8.73
C SER A 113 2.63 0.08 -7.25
N VAL A 114 3.25 0.96 -6.47
CA VAL A 114 3.04 1.11 -5.03
C VAL A 114 3.19 2.57 -4.64
N LEU A 115 2.41 3.05 -3.67
CA LEU A 115 2.60 4.36 -3.08
C LEU A 115 3.75 4.29 -2.06
N SER A 116 4.85 4.99 -2.31
CA SER A 116 5.88 5.20 -1.29
C SER A 116 5.49 6.36 -0.39
N ILE A 117 5.32 6.09 0.90
CA ILE A 117 5.05 7.08 1.95
C ILE A 117 6.38 7.41 2.62
N GLY A 118 7.12 8.35 2.05
CA GLY A 118 8.38 8.88 2.60
C GLY A 118 8.21 10.33 3.05
N LYS A 119 9.29 11.14 2.97
CA LYS A 119 9.19 12.60 3.18
C LYS A 119 8.17 13.27 2.25
N GLU A 120 8.03 12.69 1.06
CA GLU A 120 7.02 13.02 0.07
C GLU A 120 6.26 11.75 -0.31
N LEU A 121 5.02 11.91 -0.77
CA LEU A 121 4.23 10.83 -1.35
C LEU A 121 4.64 10.68 -2.82
N LYS A 122 4.97 9.46 -3.23
CA LYS A 122 5.36 9.17 -4.61
C LYS A 122 4.90 7.79 -5.05
N MET A 123 4.22 7.72 -6.20
CA MET A 123 3.99 6.46 -6.89
C MET A 123 5.32 5.93 -7.44
N THR A 124 5.66 4.70 -7.10
CA THR A 124 6.90 4.03 -7.52
C THR A 124 6.61 2.57 -7.87
N THR A 125 7.65 1.82 -8.23
CA THR A 125 7.57 0.37 -8.44
C THR A 125 8.03 -0.35 -7.19
N LEU A 126 7.53 -1.57 -6.93
CA LEU A 126 7.89 -2.35 -5.75
C LEU A 126 9.40 -2.69 -5.75
N PRO A 127 10.25 -2.04 -4.93
CA PRO A 127 11.69 -2.23 -5.00
C PRO A 127 12.11 -3.60 -4.47
N GLU A 128 11.30 -4.22 -3.60
CA GLU A 128 11.56 -5.54 -3.04
C GLU A 128 11.24 -6.71 -3.98
N LEU A 129 10.75 -6.44 -5.19
CA LEU A 129 10.27 -7.48 -6.10
C LEU A 129 11.37 -8.45 -6.55
N GLU A 130 12.58 -7.97 -6.83
CA GLU A 130 13.71 -8.84 -7.19
C GLU A 130 14.04 -9.83 -6.06
N ARG A 131 14.05 -9.34 -4.82
CA ARG A 131 14.28 -10.17 -3.64
C ARG A 131 13.17 -11.21 -3.47
N MET A 132 11.91 -10.81 -3.68
CA MET A 132 10.78 -11.74 -3.66
C MET A 132 10.92 -12.82 -4.75
N GLY A 133 11.42 -12.46 -5.93
CA GLY A 133 11.73 -13.41 -7.01
C GLY A 133 12.67 -14.54 -6.58
N LYS A 134 13.72 -14.23 -5.81
CA LYS A 134 14.66 -15.22 -5.27
C LYS A 134 14.00 -16.20 -4.30
N PHE A 135 13.06 -15.73 -3.47
CA PHE A 135 12.31 -16.62 -2.58
C PHE A 135 11.35 -17.54 -3.34
N LEU A 136 10.75 -17.05 -4.44
CA LEU A 136 9.93 -17.87 -5.32
C LEU A 136 10.75 -18.98 -5.98
N GLU A 137 11.96 -18.67 -6.47
CA GLU A 137 12.88 -19.68 -7.03
C GLU A 137 13.27 -20.75 -6.00
N VAL A 138 13.50 -20.36 -4.75
CA VAL A 138 13.75 -21.31 -3.66
C VAL A 138 12.52 -22.18 -3.39
N ALA A 139 11.33 -21.58 -3.37
CA ALA A 139 10.08 -22.31 -3.17
C ALA A 139 9.83 -23.33 -4.30
N GLU A 140 10.04 -22.94 -5.55
CA GLU A 140 9.95 -23.83 -6.73
C GLU A 140 10.96 -24.98 -6.64
N ARG A 141 12.21 -24.69 -6.23
CA ARG A 141 13.24 -25.73 -6.08
C ARG A 141 12.91 -26.73 -4.96
N CYS A 142 12.36 -26.25 -3.83
CA CYS A 142 12.11 -27.08 -2.66
C CYS A 142 10.78 -27.85 -2.75
N ASN A 143 9.76 -27.28 -3.40
CA ASN A 143 8.41 -27.83 -3.42
C ASN A 143 7.96 -28.30 -4.82
N GLY A 144 8.80 -28.15 -5.85
CA GLY A 144 8.41 -28.30 -7.26
C GLY A 144 7.60 -27.10 -7.78
N THR A 145 7.20 -27.13 -9.05
CA THR A 145 6.27 -26.14 -9.60
C THR A 145 4.93 -26.27 -8.89
N ILE A 146 4.39 -25.18 -8.36
CA ILE A 146 3.07 -25.16 -7.72
C ILE A 146 2.00 -25.21 -8.81
N ASP A 147 1.83 -26.37 -9.44
CA ASP A 147 0.86 -26.55 -10.54
C ASP A 147 -0.55 -26.89 -10.03
N ASN A 148 -0.69 -27.26 -8.75
CA ASN A 148 -1.93 -27.75 -8.14
C ASN A 148 -2.60 -26.76 -7.16
N PHE A 149 -2.42 -25.45 -7.35
CA PHE A 149 -3.27 -24.49 -6.65
C PHE A 149 -4.61 -24.38 -7.40
N VAL A 150 -5.62 -25.16 -7.00
CA VAL A 150 -7.00 -24.93 -7.44
C VAL A 150 -7.48 -23.65 -6.78
N ILE A 151 -7.27 -22.53 -7.45
CA ILE A 151 -7.81 -21.23 -7.03
C ILE A 151 -9.28 -21.20 -7.45
N PRO A 152 -10.24 -21.09 -6.51
CA PRO A 152 -11.64 -20.95 -6.86
C PRO A 152 -11.82 -19.69 -7.71
N ARG A 153 -12.11 -19.86 -9.01
CA ARG A 153 -12.54 -18.75 -9.85
C ARG A 153 -13.92 -18.35 -9.37
N ILE A 154 -14.04 -17.17 -8.77
CA ILE A 154 -15.36 -16.58 -8.53
C ILE A 154 -15.84 -16.10 -9.90
N ASP A 155 -16.82 -16.81 -10.45
CA ASP A 155 -17.43 -16.43 -11.72
C ASP A 155 -17.98 -15.00 -11.62
N SER A 156 -17.64 -14.21 -12.63
CA SER A 156 -18.20 -12.88 -12.81
C SER A 156 -19.72 -12.97 -12.86
N LEU A 157 -20.40 -12.33 -11.90
CA LEU A 157 -21.85 -12.10 -11.98
C LEU A 157 -22.20 -11.53 -13.37
N PRO A 158 -23.26 -12.05 -14.02
CA PRO A 158 -23.69 -11.54 -15.31
C PRO A 158 -24.09 -10.07 -15.16
N GLU A 159 -23.69 -9.26 -16.15
CA GLU A 159 -24.14 -7.88 -16.25
C GLU A 159 -25.68 -7.85 -16.20
N LYS A 160 -26.23 -7.08 -15.26
CA LYS A 160 -27.66 -6.74 -15.32
C LYS A 160 -27.85 -5.95 -16.61
N SER A 161 -28.48 -6.56 -17.59
CA SER A 161 -29.01 -5.87 -18.75
C SER A 161 -29.91 -4.74 -18.25
N SER A 162 -29.53 -3.52 -18.57
CA SER A 162 -30.41 -2.35 -18.49
C SER A 162 -31.52 -2.56 -19.50
N SER A 163 -32.65 -3.09 -19.05
CA SER A 163 -33.90 -3.04 -19.81
C SER A 163 -34.39 -1.59 -19.79
N SER A 164 -34.12 -0.88 -20.88
CA SER A 164 -34.86 0.33 -21.25
C SER A 164 -36.33 -0.02 -21.38
N SER A 165 -37.12 0.33 -20.37
CA SER A 165 -38.58 0.34 -20.46
C SER A 165 -39.00 1.73 -20.90
N SER A 166 -39.19 1.88 -22.21
CA SER A 166 -39.98 2.97 -22.77
C SER A 166 -41.44 2.69 -22.46
N SER A 167 -42.10 3.60 -21.74
CA SER A 167 -43.55 3.81 -21.73
C SER A 167 -43.82 5.25 -21.33
#